data_AF-A0A382Y7K6-F1
#
_entry.id   AF-A0A382Y7K6-F1
#
_cell.length_a   1.000
_cell.length_b   1.000
_cell.length_c   1.000
_cell.angle_alpha   90.00
_cell.angle_beta   90.00
_cell.angle_gamma   90.00
#
_symmetry.space_group_name_H-M   'P 1'
#
loop_
_entity.id
_entity.type
_entity.pdbx_description
1 polymer ?
#
loop_
_entity_poly.entity_id
_entity_poly.type
_entity_poly.pdbx_seq_one_letter_code
_entity_poly.pdbx_strand_id
1 'polypeptide(L)'
;LKKLRSILRYIGSCDGNMEEGSLRCDANVSVRRPGQSFGTRCEIKNLNSIRFLVRAIEFEAARQIEILEDDGLVRQETRLFDPNRDETRSMRSKEDAHDYRYFPDPDLLPLHLDVEWVAELKDGLPELPDKKMARFLEEYGLSVENANVLVSERDRADFFESVAKGRDPKQAANWVVGDLLGKLNKTGTELVDAKISPSELGHLIDLVNKDAISGRMAKRVFEEMFETGKRADDVVIEQGLTQVSDEGALVGHIREVLDGNVDKV
;
A
#
# COMPACT_ATOMS: atom_id res chain seq x y z
N LEU A 1 -1.69 -13.68 -2.33
CA LEU A 1 -2.18 -12.78 -3.41
C LEU A 1 -1.70 -11.33 -3.28
N LYS A 2 -1.87 -10.65 -2.14
CA LYS A 2 -1.39 -9.25 -1.94
C LYS A 2 0.07 -9.03 -2.36
N LYS A 3 0.96 -9.96 -2.01
CA LYS A 3 2.38 -9.90 -2.36
C LYS A 3 2.62 -9.95 -3.87
N LEU A 4 1.99 -10.91 -4.56
CA LEU A 4 2.07 -11.04 -6.01
C LEU A 4 1.58 -9.76 -6.70
N ARG A 5 0.43 -9.23 -6.26
CA ARG A 5 -0.11 -7.95 -6.75
C ARG A 5 0.92 -6.81 -6.61
N SER A 6 1.54 -6.68 -5.45
CA SER A 6 2.55 -5.65 -5.18
C SER A 6 3.76 -5.79 -6.12
N ILE A 7 4.27 -7.01 -6.33
CA ILE A 7 5.39 -7.26 -7.24
C ILE A 7 5.03 -6.85 -8.69
N LEU A 8 3.88 -7.27 -9.20
CA LEU A 8 3.45 -6.96 -10.57
C LEU A 8 3.25 -5.44 -10.79
N ARG A 9 2.68 -4.75 -9.80
CA ARG A 9 2.54 -3.29 -9.83
C ARG A 9 3.89 -2.57 -9.83
N TYR A 10 4.87 -3.08 -9.07
CA TYR A 10 6.22 -2.50 -9.05
C TYR A 10 6.92 -2.66 -10.39
N ILE A 11 6.80 -3.83 -11.01
CA ILE A 11 7.31 -4.11 -12.36
C ILE A 11 6.61 -3.23 -13.41
N GLY A 12 5.36 -2.82 -13.15
CA GLY A 12 4.57 -2.00 -14.07
C GLY A 12 3.86 -2.81 -15.16
N SER A 13 3.79 -4.13 -15.02
CA SER A 13 3.17 -5.01 -16.02
C SER A 13 1.65 -5.15 -15.85
N CYS A 14 1.10 -4.76 -14.69
CA CYS A 14 -0.32 -4.88 -14.36
C CYS A 14 -0.68 -3.91 -13.21
N ASP A 15 -1.82 -3.23 -13.28
CA ASP A 15 -2.36 -2.39 -12.20
C ASP A 15 -2.86 -3.20 -10.98
N GLY A 16 -3.13 -4.50 -11.18
CA GLY A 16 -3.54 -5.43 -10.14
C GLY A 16 -4.94 -5.22 -9.58
N ASN A 17 -5.80 -4.48 -10.26
CA ASN A 17 -7.18 -4.21 -9.87
C ASN A 17 -8.09 -5.44 -10.10
N MET A 18 -8.63 -6.01 -9.01
CA MET A 18 -9.53 -7.16 -9.10
C MET A 18 -10.96 -6.77 -9.49
N GLU A 19 -11.38 -5.53 -9.24
CA GLU A 19 -12.74 -5.04 -9.56
C GLU A 19 -12.88 -4.80 -11.06
N GLU A 20 -11.86 -4.23 -11.69
CA GLU A 20 -11.76 -4.05 -13.15
C GLU A 20 -11.35 -5.36 -13.87
N GLY A 21 -10.96 -6.39 -13.11
CA GLY A 21 -10.67 -7.71 -13.62
C GLY A 21 -9.29 -7.87 -14.28
N SER A 22 -8.36 -6.92 -14.07
CA SER A 22 -6.96 -7.01 -14.51
C SER A 22 -6.16 -8.01 -13.66
N LEU A 23 -6.61 -8.30 -12.44
CA LEU A 23 -6.14 -9.42 -11.62
C LEU A 23 -7.29 -10.37 -11.30
N ARG A 24 -7.15 -11.64 -11.72
CA ARG A 24 -8.14 -12.71 -11.45
C ARG A 24 -7.48 -13.84 -10.69
N CYS A 25 -8.26 -14.52 -9.86
CA CYS A 25 -7.80 -15.66 -9.10
C CYS A 25 -8.95 -16.66 -8.93
N ASP A 26 -8.68 -17.92 -9.27
CA ASP A 26 -9.49 -19.06 -8.86
C ASP A 26 -8.77 -19.76 -7.69
N ALA A 27 -9.52 -20.30 -6.73
CA ALA A 27 -8.97 -20.97 -5.56
C ALA A 27 -9.19 -22.49 -5.66
N ASN A 28 -8.18 -23.28 -5.31
CA ASN A 28 -8.28 -24.74 -5.27
C ASN A 28 -8.11 -25.20 -3.84
N VAL A 29 -9.15 -25.79 -3.25
CA VAL A 29 -9.20 -26.15 -1.83
C VAL A 29 -9.39 -27.65 -1.68
N SER A 30 -8.54 -28.25 -0.85
CA SER A 30 -8.66 -29.63 -0.39
C SER A 30 -8.16 -29.71 1.04
N VAL A 31 -8.92 -30.36 1.93
CA VAL A 31 -8.51 -30.64 3.32
C VAL A 31 -8.07 -32.10 3.47
N ARG A 32 -7.24 -32.36 4.48
CA ARG A 32 -6.82 -33.71 4.86
C ARG A 32 -6.54 -33.81 6.36
N ARG A 33 -6.69 -35.00 6.93
CA ARG A 33 -6.18 -35.28 8.28
C ARG A 33 -4.64 -35.28 8.27
N PRO A 34 -3.97 -34.84 9.34
CA PRO A 34 -2.52 -34.90 9.44
C PRO A 34 -1.97 -36.30 9.15
N GLY A 35 -0.93 -36.39 8.33
CA GLY A 35 -0.30 -37.66 7.95
C GLY A 35 -1.03 -38.47 6.87
N GLN A 36 -2.25 -38.09 6.44
CA GLN A 36 -2.99 -38.79 5.38
C GLN A 36 -2.68 -38.24 3.98
N SER A 37 -3.12 -38.96 2.94
CA SER A 37 -3.08 -38.49 1.55
C SER A 37 -3.92 -37.23 1.35
N PHE A 38 -3.66 -36.49 0.26
CA PHE A 38 -4.50 -35.35 -0.11
C PHE A 38 -5.94 -35.80 -0.39
N GLY A 39 -6.91 -34.97 0.01
CA GLY A 39 -8.32 -35.19 -0.25
C GLY A 39 -8.74 -34.80 -1.66
N THR A 40 -10.04 -34.84 -1.91
CA THR A 40 -10.63 -34.33 -3.15
C THR A 40 -10.54 -32.81 -3.21
N ARG A 41 -10.28 -32.26 -4.41
CA ARG A 41 -10.14 -30.83 -4.65
C ARG A 41 -11.45 -30.22 -5.15
N CYS A 42 -11.87 -29.12 -4.53
CA CYS A 42 -12.88 -28.22 -5.08
C CYS A 42 -12.21 -26.98 -5.66
N GLU A 43 -12.66 -26.55 -6.83
CA GLU A 43 -12.20 -25.31 -7.49
C GLU A 43 -13.29 -24.24 -7.31
N ILE A 44 -12.94 -23.12 -6.67
CA ILE A 44 -13.81 -21.96 -6.47
C ILE A 44 -13.46 -20.90 -7.51
N LYS A 45 -14.46 -20.46 -8.27
CA LYS A 45 -14.32 -19.45 -9.33
C LYS A 45 -14.99 -18.13 -8.96
N ASN A 46 -14.68 -17.10 -9.77
CA ASN A 46 -15.29 -15.78 -9.72
C ASN A 46 -15.02 -15.02 -8.41
N LEU A 47 -13.75 -15.01 -7.98
CA LEU A 47 -13.31 -14.31 -6.78
C LEU A 47 -12.77 -12.93 -7.16
N ASN A 48 -13.61 -11.91 -7.02
CA ASN A 48 -13.32 -10.54 -7.47
C ASN A 48 -12.65 -9.66 -6.39
N SER A 49 -12.34 -10.21 -5.21
CA SER A 49 -11.54 -9.49 -4.21
C SER A 49 -10.73 -10.45 -3.36
N ILE A 50 -9.62 -9.95 -2.80
CA ILE A 50 -8.78 -10.72 -1.86
C ILE A 50 -9.58 -11.10 -0.61
N ARG A 51 -10.50 -10.24 -0.16
CA ARG A 51 -11.38 -10.53 0.98
C ARG A 51 -12.31 -11.70 0.68
N PHE A 52 -12.91 -11.73 -0.51
CA PHE A 52 -13.78 -12.83 -0.94
C PHE A 52 -13.00 -14.12 -1.15
N LEU A 53 -11.77 -14.04 -1.65
CA LEU A 53 -10.87 -15.20 -1.74
C LEU A 53 -10.65 -15.85 -0.37
N VAL A 54 -10.33 -15.08 0.66
CA VAL A 54 -10.10 -15.61 2.02
C VAL A 54 -11.37 -16.26 2.56
N ARG A 55 -12.50 -15.55 2.54
CA ARG A 55 -13.79 -16.08 3.02
C ARG A 55 -14.21 -17.35 2.30
N ALA A 56 -14.04 -17.39 0.98
CA ALA A 56 -14.38 -18.55 0.17
C ALA A 56 -13.53 -19.78 0.52
N ILE A 57 -12.22 -19.59 0.77
CA ILE A 57 -11.32 -20.66 1.18
C ILE A 57 -11.70 -21.17 2.58
N GLU A 58 -11.95 -20.27 3.52
CA GLU A 58 -12.34 -20.62 4.90
C GLU A 58 -13.67 -21.39 4.92
N PHE A 59 -14.68 -20.90 4.19
CA PHE A 59 -15.97 -21.57 4.06
C PHE A 59 -15.83 -22.95 3.43
N GLU A 60 -15.11 -23.07 2.31
CA GLU A 60 -14.95 -24.36 1.61
C GLU A 60 -14.16 -25.36 2.44
N ALA A 61 -13.14 -24.91 3.17
CA ALA A 61 -12.39 -25.76 4.09
C ALA A 61 -13.31 -26.28 5.21
N ALA A 62 -14.09 -25.41 5.85
CA ALA A 62 -15.03 -25.79 6.90
C ALA A 62 -16.08 -26.79 6.39
N ARG A 63 -16.68 -26.53 5.22
CA ARG A 63 -17.63 -27.44 4.56
C ARG A 63 -17.01 -28.83 4.32
N GLN A 64 -15.79 -28.88 3.77
CA GLN A 64 -15.14 -30.16 3.51
C GLN A 64 -14.82 -30.92 4.79
N ILE A 65 -14.46 -30.22 5.87
CA ILE A 65 -14.24 -30.82 7.19
C ILE A 65 -15.54 -31.44 7.70
N GLU A 66 -16.65 -30.69 7.71
CA GLU A 66 -17.97 -31.17 8.17
C GLU A 66 -18.39 -32.45 7.42
N ILE A 67 -18.28 -32.44 6.08
CA ILE A 67 -18.59 -33.63 5.26
C ILE A 67 -17.73 -34.84 5.66
N LEU A 68 -16.44 -34.64 5.94
CA LEU A 68 -15.51 -35.72 6.27
C LEU A 68 -15.63 -36.19 7.73
N GLU A 69 -16.17 -35.36 8.62
CA GLU A 69 -16.47 -35.73 10.02
C GLU A 69 -17.78 -36.50 10.13
N ASP A 70 -18.73 -36.24 9.24
CA ASP A 70 -19.99 -37.00 9.09
C ASP A 70 -19.82 -38.29 8.25
N ASP A 71 -18.59 -38.79 8.09
CA ASP A 71 -18.24 -39.96 7.26
C ASP A 71 -18.69 -39.87 5.78
N GLY A 72 -18.90 -38.64 5.29
CA GLY A 72 -19.25 -38.33 3.91
C GLY A 72 -18.05 -38.28 2.97
N LEU A 73 -18.34 -38.03 1.69
CA LEU A 73 -17.32 -37.97 0.63
C LEU A 73 -17.38 -36.62 -0.10
N VAL A 74 -16.26 -35.90 -0.07
CA VAL A 74 -16.09 -34.67 -0.88
C VAL A 74 -15.95 -35.06 -2.35
N ARG A 75 -16.86 -34.57 -3.19
CA ARG A 75 -16.83 -34.75 -4.65
C ARG A 75 -16.05 -33.63 -5.31
N GLN A 76 -15.45 -33.92 -6.47
CA GLN A 76 -14.74 -32.92 -7.24
C GLN A 76 -15.74 -31.98 -7.93
N GLU A 77 -15.75 -30.71 -7.51
CA GLU A 77 -16.72 -29.72 -7.96
C GLU A 77 -16.03 -28.44 -8.41
N THR A 78 -16.62 -27.79 -9.42
CA THR A 78 -16.41 -26.35 -9.63
C THR A 78 -17.51 -25.62 -8.90
N ARG A 79 -17.13 -24.72 -8.00
CA ARG A 79 -18.02 -23.96 -7.12
C ARG A 79 -17.89 -22.46 -7.40
N LEU A 80 -18.94 -21.71 -7.08
CA LEU A 80 -18.96 -20.25 -7.11
C LEU A 80 -19.10 -19.73 -5.69
N PHE A 81 -18.52 -18.58 -5.40
CA PHE A 81 -18.70 -17.90 -4.12
C PHE A 81 -19.83 -16.85 -4.21
N ASP A 82 -20.81 -16.92 -3.32
CA ASP A 82 -21.88 -15.92 -3.18
C ASP A 82 -21.53 -14.95 -2.04
N PRO A 83 -21.08 -13.71 -2.34
CA PRO A 83 -20.65 -12.77 -1.31
C PRO A 83 -21.80 -12.24 -0.45
N ASN A 84 -23.06 -12.35 -0.89
CA ASN A 84 -24.23 -11.89 -0.13
C ASN A 84 -24.59 -12.87 0.98
N ARG A 85 -24.35 -14.17 0.75
CA ARG A 85 -24.68 -15.25 1.69
C ARG A 85 -23.48 -15.88 2.36
N ASP A 86 -22.28 -15.49 1.93
CA ASP A 86 -21.01 -16.00 2.43
C ASP A 86 -20.88 -17.52 2.31
N GLU A 87 -21.34 -18.08 1.18
CA GLU A 87 -21.37 -19.52 0.95
C GLU A 87 -20.77 -19.86 -0.43
N THR A 88 -20.19 -21.05 -0.54
CA THR A 88 -19.85 -21.65 -1.84
C THR A 88 -21.04 -22.45 -2.35
N ARG A 89 -21.36 -22.32 -3.64
CA ARG A 89 -22.41 -23.09 -4.32
C ARG A 89 -21.82 -23.96 -5.41
N SER A 90 -22.31 -25.19 -5.53
CA SER A 90 -21.92 -26.07 -6.63
C SER A 90 -22.46 -25.50 -7.94
N MET A 91 -21.58 -25.34 -8.93
CA MET A 91 -21.96 -24.93 -10.29
C MET A 91 -22.09 -26.14 -11.19
N ARG A 92 -21.09 -27.02 -11.16
CA ARG A 92 -21.05 -28.28 -11.93
C ARG A 92 -20.22 -29.32 -11.20
N SER A 93 -20.66 -30.58 -11.26
CA SER A 93 -19.80 -31.73 -10.97
C SER A 93 -18.79 -31.87 -12.11
N LYS A 94 -17.50 -32.05 -11.78
CA LYS A 94 -16.50 -32.45 -12.77
C LYS A 94 -16.56 -33.97 -12.86
N GLU A 95 -17.54 -34.50 -13.58
CA GLU A 95 -17.62 -35.96 -13.82
C GLU A 95 -16.56 -36.43 -14.82
N ASP A 96 -16.01 -35.52 -15.65
CA ASP A 96 -14.90 -35.82 -16.57
C ASP A 96 -13.83 -34.71 -16.55
N ALA A 97 -12.56 -35.11 -16.67
CA ALA A 97 -11.48 -34.18 -17.02
C ALA A 97 -11.73 -33.66 -18.44
N HIS A 98 -11.83 -32.34 -18.62
CA HIS A 98 -12.00 -31.77 -19.95
C HIS A 98 -10.80 -32.11 -20.83
N ASP A 99 -11.05 -32.83 -21.93
CA ASP A 99 -10.04 -33.06 -22.96
C ASP A 99 -9.88 -31.78 -23.79
N TYR A 100 -8.91 -30.96 -23.38
CA TYR A 100 -8.54 -29.73 -24.08
C TYR A 100 -7.81 -29.98 -25.41
N ARG A 101 -7.42 -31.23 -25.70
CA ARG A 101 -6.69 -31.62 -26.93
C ARG A 101 -5.51 -30.69 -27.22
N TYR A 102 -4.68 -30.40 -26.21
CA TYR A 102 -3.51 -29.55 -26.38
C TYR A 102 -2.60 -30.10 -27.49
N PHE A 103 -2.30 -29.27 -28.48
CA PHE A 103 -1.29 -29.53 -29.51
C PHE A 103 -0.50 -28.23 -29.77
N PRO A 104 0.76 -28.31 -30.23
CA PRO A 104 1.53 -27.12 -30.60
C PRO A 104 0.84 -26.35 -31.71
N ASP A 105 0.68 -25.04 -31.53
CA ASP A 105 0.10 -24.17 -32.53
C ASP A 105 1.04 -24.10 -33.75
N PRO A 106 0.64 -24.62 -34.93
CA PRO A 106 1.51 -24.64 -36.12
C PRO A 106 1.70 -23.26 -36.73
N ASP A 107 0.83 -22.29 -36.40
CA ASP A 107 0.90 -20.92 -36.92
C ASP A 107 1.88 -20.05 -36.13
N LEU A 108 2.26 -20.49 -34.92
CA LEU A 108 3.23 -19.81 -34.07
C LEU A 108 4.56 -20.58 -34.03
N LEU A 109 5.59 -20.00 -34.66
CA LEU A 109 6.95 -20.52 -34.56
C LEU A 109 7.43 -20.54 -33.10
N PRO A 110 8.29 -21.50 -32.71
CA PRO A 110 8.88 -21.51 -31.38
C PRO A 110 9.61 -20.20 -31.04
N LEU A 111 9.31 -19.64 -29.86
CA LEU A 111 9.98 -18.46 -29.36
C LEU A 111 11.35 -18.84 -28.77
N HIS A 112 12.42 -18.31 -29.35
CA HIS A 112 13.77 -18.40 -28.80
C HIS A 112 14.08 -17.10 -28.06
N LEU A 113 14.49 -17.22 -26.79
CA LEU A 113 14.85 -16.09 -25.95
C LEU A 113 16.38 -16.03 -25.82
N ASP A 114 16.98 -14.98 -26.37
CA ASP A 114 18.42 -14.75 -26.27
C ASP A 114 18.81 -14.47 -24.81
N VAL A 115 19.89 -15.10 -24.34
CA VAL A 115 20.30 -15.03 -22.92
C VAL A 115 20.73 -13.61 -22.56
N GLU A 116 21.36 -12.91 -23.50
CA GLU A 116 21.79 -11.52 -23.37
C GLU A 116 20.57 -10.60 -23.20
N TRP A 117 19.51 -10.82 -23.98
CA TRP A 117 18.28 -10.04 -23.87
C TRP A 117 17.57 -10.27 -22.53
N VAL A 118 17.53 -11.51 -22.05
CA VAL A 118 16.98 -11.82 -20.72
C VAL A 118 17.80 -11.16 -19.60
N ALA A 119 19.12 -11.10 -19.73
CA ALA A 119 19.99 -10.42 -18.77
C ALA A 119 19.73 -8.90 -18.74
N GLU A 120 19.62 -8.27 -19.91
CA GLU A 120 19.29 -6.84 -20.02
C GLU A 120 17.94 -6.52 -19.36
N LEU A 121 16.90 -7.33 -19.63
CA LEU A 121 15.58 -7.17 -19.00
C LEU A 121 15.65 -7.31 -17.48
N LYS A 122 16.46 -8.26 -16.99
CA LYS A 122 16.64 -8.49 -15.56
C LYS A 122 17.33 -7.29 -14.89
N ASP A 123 18.31 -6.69 -15.54
CA ASP A 123 19.02 -5.50 -15.03
C ASP A 123 18.14 -4.24 -15.09
N GLY A 124 17.17 -4.20 -16.01
CA GLY A 124 16.15 -3.15 -16.09
C GLY A 124 15.02 -3.25 -15.05
N LEU A 125 14.95 -4.32 -14.25
CA LEU A 125 13.91 -4.46 -13.23
C LEU A 125 14.09 -3.43 -12.11
N PRO A 126 13.00 -2.80 -11.64
CA PRO A 126 13.07 -1.92 -10.48
C PRO A 126 13.38 -2.70 -9.21
N GLU A 127 13.81 -1.98 -8.17
CA GLU A 127 13.94 -2.57 -6.84
C GLU A 127 12.59 -3.12 -6.36
N LEU A 128 12.52 -4.44 -6.17
CA LEU A 128 11.29 -5.11 -5.77
C LEU A 128 10.91 -4.83 -4.31
N PRO A 129 9.62 -4.96 -3.95
CA PRO A 129 9.11 -4.59 -2.62
C PRO A 129 9.85 -5.20 -1.43
N ASP A 130 10.29 -6.47 -1.48
CA ASP A 130 11.02 -7.08 -0.35
C ASP A 130 12.40 -6.47 -0.14
N LYS A 131 13.13 -6.21 -1.25
CA LYS A 131 14.44 -5.57 -1.18
C LYS A 131 14.30 -4.15 -0.65
N LYS A 132 13.32 -3.41 -1.17
CA LYS A 132 13.03 -2.04 -0.73
C LYS A 132 12.60 -2.00 0.75
N MET A 133 11.79 -2.97 1.20
CA MET A 133 11.43 -3.14 2.61
C MET A 133 12.65 -3.35 3.50
N ALA A 134 13.53 -4.30 3.16
CA ALA A 134 14.75 -4.55 3.92
C ALA A 134 15.62 -3.28 4.01
N ARG A 135 15.81 -2.59 2.87
CA ARG A 135 16.54 -1.33 2.82
C ARG A 135 15.94 -0.25 3.70
N PHE A 136 14.62 -0.10 3.71
CA PHE A 136 13.93 0.89 4.56
C PHE A 136 14.07 0.59 6.06
N LEU A 137 14.16 -0.67 6.45
CA LEU A 137 14.40 -1.06 7.84
C LEU A 137 15.87 -0.87 8.24
N GLU A 138 16.80 -1.32 7.40
CA GLU A 138 18.23 -1.37 7.72
C GLU A 138 18.93 -0.02 7.53
N GLU A 139 18.72 0.64 6.38
CA GLU A 139 19.42 1.89 6.03
C GLU A 139 18.70 3.13 6.56
N TYR A 140 17.36 3.15 6.50
CA TYR A 140 16.55 4.29 6.94
C TYR A 140 16.06 4.15 8.39
N GLY A 141 16.20 2.97 9.01
CA GLY A 141 15.81 2.73 10.40
C GLY A 141 14.31 2.90 10.65
N LEU A 142 13.46 2.70 9.63
CA LEU A 142 12.02 2.88 9.76
C LEU A 142 11.39 1.78 10.61
N SER A 143 10.21 2.06 11.19
CA SER A 143 9.38 1.01 11.76
C SER A 143 8.81 0.11 10.66
N VAL A 144 8.56 -1.15 11.01
CA VAL A 144 7.90 -2.12 10.11
C VAL A 144 6.56 -1.59 9.59
N GLU A 145 5.83 -0.85 10.40
CA GLU A 145 4.54 -0.26 10.04
C GLU A 145 4.69 0.80 8.95
N ASN A 146 5.57 1.80 9.16
CA ASN A 146 5.82 2.85 8.18
C ASN A 146 6.38 2.27 6.88
N ALA A 147 7.36 1.36 6.98
CA ALA A 147 7.97 0.72 5.82
C ALA A 147 6.93 -0.07 5.01
N ASN A 148 6.01 -0.80 5.65
CA ASN A 148 4.92 -1.50 4.97
C ASN A 148 4.00 -0.55 4.20
N VAL A 149 3.62 0.57 4.81
CA VAL A 149 2.74 1.55 4.14
C VAL A 149 3.46 2.18 2.93
N LEU A 150 4.72 2.56 3.07
CA LEU A 150 5.50 3.17 1.99
C LEU A 150 5.75 2.19 0.85
N VAL A 151 6.14 0.94 1.14
CA VAL A 151 6.46 -0.08 0.14
C VAL A 151 5.20 -0.65 -0.54
N SER A 152 4.02 -0.44 0.02
CA SER A 152 2.76 -0.96 -0.54
C SER A 152 2.52 -0.54 -2.00
N GLU A 153 3.00 0.65 -2.38
CA GLU A 153 2.94 1.20 -3.74
C GLU A 153 4.27 1.85 -4.09
N ARG A 154 4.71 1.68 -5.34
CA ARG A 154 5.99 2.20 -5.79
C ARG A 154 6.07 3.73 -5.65
N ASP A 155 5.02 4.42 -6.07
CA ASP A 155 4.99 5.90 -6.06
C ASP A 155 5.10 6.47 -4.65
N ARG A 156 4.52 5.80 -3.64
CA ARG A 156 4.66 6.20 -2.22
C ARG A 156 6.09 6.06 -1.74
N ALA A 157 6.74 4.95 -2.10
CA ALA A 157 8.12 4.70 -1.73
C ALA A 157 9.06 5.72 -2.41
N ASP A 158 8.88 5.97 -3.70
CA ASP A 158 9.69 6.91 -4.49
C ASP A 158 9.47 8.37 -4.01
N PHE A 159 8.24 8.73 -3.62
CA PHE A 159 7.93 10.01 -2.99
C PHE A 159 8.67 10.17 -1.66
N PHE A 160 8.57 9.17 -0.77
CA PHE A 160 9.27 9.18 0.52
C PHE A 160 10.78 9.31 0.35
N GLU A 161 11.40 8.51 -0.52
CA GLU A 161 12.85 8.57 -0.74
C GLU A 161 13.27 9.97 -1.20
N SER A 162 12.44 10.62 -2.03
CA SER A 162 12.67 11.98 -2.49
C SER A 162 12.58 13.01 -1.35
N VAL A 163 11.62 12.87 -0.43
CA VAL A 163 11.51 13.72 0.77
C VAL A 163 12.69 13.48 1.73
N ALA A 164 13.07 12.22 1.94
CA ALA A 164 14.10 11.83 2.90
C ALA A 164 15.53 12.22 2.48
N LYS A 165 15.77 12.57 1.19
CA LYS A 165 17.07 13.04 0.72
C LYS A 165 17.55 14.25 1.53
N GLY A 166 18.62 14.06 2.29
CA GLY A 166 19.24 15.11 3.12
C GLY A 166 18.51 15.42 4.42
N ARG A 167 17.55 14.58 4.85
CA ARG A 167 16.72 14.79 6.04
C ARG A 167 16.68 13.54 6.91
N ASP A 168 16.17 13.67 8.14
CA ASP A 168 15.90 12.51 8.98
C ASP A 168 14.83 11.61 8.34
N PRO A 169 15.15 10.35 7.99
CA PRO A 169 14.20 9.43 7.39
C PRO A 169 12.95 9.19 8.22
N LYS A 170 13.09 9.14 9.55
CA LYS A 170 11.97 8.83 10.44
C LYS A 170 10.97 9.97 10.44
N GLN A 171 11.46 11.21 10.55
CA GLN A 171 10.64 12.40 10.40
C GLN A 171 9.97 12.47 9.02
N ALA A 172 10.71 12.23 7.94
CA ALA A 172 10.15 12.20 6.58
C ALA A 172 9.04 11.14 6.44
N ALA A 173 9.28 9.92 6.92
CA ALA A 173 8.29 8.84 6.89
C ALA A 173 7.04 9.20 7.70
N ASN A 174 7.18 9.85 8.86
CA ASN A 174 6.04 10.28 9.66
C ASN A 174 5.17 11.34 8.95
N TRP A 175 5.80 12.30 8.26
CA TRP A 175 5.06 13.29 7.47
C TRP A 175 4.38 12.67 6.25
N VAL A 176 5.06 11.78 5.54
CA VAL A 176 4.49 11.11 4.36
C VAL A 176 3.34 10.19 4.79
N VAL A 177 3.55 9.31 5.77
CA VAL A 177 2.55 8.32 6.18
C VAL A 177 1.40 8.96 6.98
N GLY A 178 1.72 9.81 7.95
CA GLY A 178 0.74 10.39 8.86
C GLY A 178 -0.09 11.50 8.23
N ASP A 179 0.56 12.45 7.58
CA ASP A 179 -0.08 13.67 7.10
C ASP A 179 -0.46 13.59 5.63
N LEU A 180 0.49 13.30 4.74
CA LEU A 180 0.24 13.29 3.30
C LEU A 180 -0.74 12.17 2.92
N LEU A 181 -0.37 10.91 3.20
CA LEU A 181 -1.26 9.77 2.90
C LEU A 181 -2.55 9.84 3.71
N GLY A 182 -2.49 10.36 4.94
CA GLY A 182 -3.67 10.60 5.77
C GLY A 182 -4.66 11.59 5.13
N LYS A 183 -4.17 12.70 4.60
CA LYS A 183 -4.98 13.73 3.93
C LYS A 183 -5.51 13.22 2.58
N LEU A 184 -4.68 12.57 1.77
CA LEU A 184 -5.08 11.94 0.51
C LEU A 184 -6.24 10.96 0.69
N ASN A 185 -6.16 10.10 1.72
CA ASN A 185 -7.25 9.17 2.04
C ASN A 185 -8.54 9.88 2.47
N LYS A 186 -8.44 11.01 3.21
CA LYS A 186 -9.61 11.80 3.64
C LYS A 186 -10.29 12.51 2.49
N THR A 187 -9.52 12.99 1.51
CA THR A 187 -10.05 13.73 0.34
C THR A 187 -10.36 12.82 -0.85
N GLY A 188 -9.98 11.54 -0.79
CA GLY A 188 -10.11 10.62 -1.92
C GLY A 188 -9.23 11.01 -3.11
N THR A 189 -8.10 11.66 -2.84
CA THR A 189 -7.16 12.14 -3.88
C THR A 189 -6.03 11.13 -4.04
N GLU A 190 -5.66 10.82 -5.27
CA GLU A 190 -4.50 9.97 -5.55
C GLU A 190 -3.19 10.74 -5.36
N LEU A 191 -2.11 10.03 -5.04
CA LEU A 191 -0.80 10.68 -4.80
C LEU A 191 -0.30 11.44 -6.04
N VAL A 192 -0.61 10.95 -7.24
CA VAL A 192 -0.25 11.59 -8.51
C VAL A 192 -0.96 12.95 -8.72
N ASP A 193 -2.13 13.12 -8.12
CA ASP A 193 -2.94 14.34 -8.20
C ASP A 193 -2.66 15.30 -7.04
N ALA A 194 -1.76 14.92 -6.13
CA ALA A 194 -1.39 15.75 -5.00
C ALA A 194 -0.70 17.03 -5.47
N LYS A 195 -1.15 18.19 -4.98
CA LYS A 195 -0.53 19.49 -5.29
C LYS A 195 0.79 19.72 -4.55
N ILE A 196 1.14 18.86 -3.60
CA ILE A 196 2.39 18.94 -2.84
C ILE A 196 3.41 17.99 -3.48
N SER A 197 4.52 18.57 -3.96
CA SER A 197 5.66 17.79 -4.44
C SER A 197 6.53 17.30 -3.26
N PRO A 198 7.37 16.26 -3.48
CA PRO A 198 8.34 15.81 -2.47
C PRO A 198 9.28 16.92 -1.99
N SER A 199 9.66 17.84 -2.90
CA SER A 199 10.57 18.94 -2.57
C SER A 199 9.92 19.97 -1.65
N GLU A 200 8.65 20.30 -1.88
CA GLU A 200 7.91 21.26 -1.05
C GLU A 200 7.60 20.68 0.33
N LEU A 201 7.23 19.39 0.42
CA LEU A 201 7.09 18.73 1.72
C LEU A 201 8.43 18.67 2.48
N GLY A 202 9.52 18.38 1.77
CA GLY A 202 10.86 18.42 2.34
C GLY A 202 11.23 19.81 2.86
N HIS A 203 10.92 20.86 2.10
CA HIS A 203 11.18 22.24 2.52
C HIS A 203 10.40 22.63 3.78
N LEU A 204 9.13 22.21 3.89
CA LEU A 204 8.36 22.39 5.12
C LEU A 204 9.03 21.72 6.33
N ILE A 205 9.55 20.50 6.14
CA ILE A 205 10.30 19.79 7.20
C ILE A 205 11.57 20.58 7.58
N ASP A 206 12.26 21.18 6.61
CA ASP A 206 13.46 21.98 6.88
C ASP A 206 13.15 23.25 7.68
N LEU A 207 12.00 23.90 7.43
CA LEU A 207 11.54 25.05 8.23
C LEU A 207 11.30 24.66 9.70
N VAL A 208 10.74 23.48 9.94
CA VAL A 208 10.58 22.95 11.31
C VAL A 208 11.93 22.67 11.96
N ASN A 209 12.85 22.02 11.23
CA ASN A 209 14.17 21.66 11.76
C ASN A 209 15.07 22.88 12.02
N LYS A 210 14.80 24.01 11.38
CA LYS A 210 15.47 25.30 11.62
C LYS A 210 14.79 26.14 12.72
N ASP A 211 13.80 25.58 13.41
CA ASP A 211 12.97 26.28 14.40
C ASP A 211 12.30 27.57 13.85
N ALA A 212 12.16 27.68 12.53
CA ALA A 212 11.51 28.82 11.89
C ALA A 212 9.99 28.81 12.16
N ILE A 213 9.42 27.60 12.27
CA ILE A 213 8.03 27.36 12.66
C ILE A 213 7.94 26.17 13.61
N SER A 214 6.99 26.21 14.55
CA SER A 214 6.72 25.06 15.42
C SER A 214 6.04 23.92 14.64
N GLY A 215 6.16 22.68 15.14
CA GLY A 215 5.47 21.53 14.53
C GLY A 215 3.95 21.72 14.40
N ARG A 216 3.31 22.42 15.34
CA ARG A 216 1.87 22.74 15.26
C ARG A 216 1.57 23.72 14.12
N MET A 217 2.44 24.70 13.90
CA MET A 217 2.32 25.67 12.80
C MET A 217 2.57 24.98 11.47
N ALA A 218 3.54 24.06 11.39
CA ALA A 218 3.80 23.27 10.20
C ALA A 218 2.59 22.45 9.76
N LYS A 219 1.80 21.89 10.68
CA LYS A 219 0.53 21.23 10.31
C LYS A 219 -0.45 22.18 9.63
N ARG A 220 -0.59 23.41 10.13
CA ARG A 220 -1.44 24.42 9.49
C ARG A 220 -0.93 24.81 8.11
N VAL A 221 0.39 24.99 7.98
CA VAL A 221 1.03 25.28 6.69
C VAL A 221 0.81 24.15 5.70
N PHE A 222 1.00 22.90 6.12
CA PHE A 222 0.76 21.71 5.30
C PHE A 222 -0.66 21.65 4.74
N GLU A 223 -1.68 21.92 5.56
CA GLU A 223 -3.08 21.92 5.13
C GLU A 223 -3.32 22.95 4.01
N GLU A 224 -2.81 24.18 4.17
CA GLU A 224 -2.92 25.22 3.15
C GLU A 224 -2.15 24.85 1.86
N MET A 225 -0.94 24.31 1.99
CA MET A 225 -0.14 23.81 0.86
C MET A 225 -0.90 22.72 0.09
N PHE A 226 -1.60 21.83 0.80
CA PHE A 226 -2.33 20.72 0.18
C PHE A 226 -3.52 21.24 -0.63
N GLU A 227 -4.25 22.22 -0.10
CA GLU A 227 -5.45 22.76 -0.73
C GLU A 227 -5.12 23.69 -1.90
N THR A 228 -4.12 24.56 -1.73
CA THR A 228 -3.79 25.62 -2.68
C THR A 228 -2.64 25.28 -3.63
N GLY A 229 -1.72 24.40 -3.22
CA GLY A 229 -0.45 24.17 -3.92
C GLY A 229 0.59 25.27 -3.73
N LYS A 230 0.36 26.21 -2.80
CA LYS A 230 1.35 27.25 -2.45
C LYS A 230 2.59 26.63 -1.81
N ARG A 231 3.71 27.35 -1.89
CA ARG A 231 4.98 26.96 -1.25
C ARG A 231 4.91 27.23 0.25
N ALA A 232 5.69 26.47 1.02
CA ALA A 232 5.67 26.58 2.48
C ALA A 232 6.05 28.01 2.97
N ASP A 233 7.05 28.64 2.34
CA ASP A 233 7.50 29.99 2.70
C ASP A 233 6.39 31.03 2.52
N ASP A 234 5.68 30.97 1.39
CA ASP A 234 4.62 31.92 1.06
C ASP A 234 3.50 31.85 2.10
N VAL A 235 3.10 30.62 2.48
CA VAL A 235 2.07 30.40 3.51
C VAL A 235 2.53 30.89 4.88
N VAL A 236 3.80 30.65 5.24
CA VAL A 236 4.35 31.10 6.53
C VAL A 236 4.35 32.62 6.63
N ILE A 237 4.74 33.31 5.56
CA ILE A 237 4.77 34.78 5.50
C ILE A 237 3.34 35.34 5.53
N GLU A 238 2.44 34.84 4.69
CA GLU A 238 1.04 35.31 4.61
C GLU A 238 0.30 35.15 5.94
N GLN A 239 0.57 34.07 6.68
CA GLN A 239 -0.10 33.79 7.96
C GLN A 239 0.66 34.34 9.18
N GLY A 240 1.81 35.01 8.99
CA GLY A 240 2.62 35.57 10.08
C GLY A 240 3.11 34.50 11.06
N LEU A 241 3.49 33.33 10.55
CA LEU A 241 3.80 32.13 11.36
C LEU A 241 5.27 32.02 11.77
N THR A 242 6.10 33.02 11.50
CA THR A 242 7.51 32.99 11.92
C THR A 242 7.61 32.96 13.45
N GLN A 243 8.33 31.98 13.98
CA GLN A 243 8.53 31.86 15.41
C GLN A 243 9.50 32.94 15.91
N VAL A 244 9.10 33.70 16.93
CA VAL A 244 10.00 34.62 17.66
C VAL A 244 10.58 33.86 18.85
N SER A 245 11.85 33.50 18.75
CA SER A 245 12.60 32.76 19.80
C SER A 245 13.60 33.64 20.56
N ASP A 246 13.71 34.93 20.23
CA ASP A 246 14.59 35.86 20.95
C ASP A 246 14.06 36.16 22.35
N GLU A 247 14.79 35.70 23.36
CA GLU A 247 14.52 35.93 24.79
C GLU A 247 14.37 37.44 25.11
N GLY A 248 15.16 38.30 24.46
CA GLY A 248 15.11 39.75 24.70
C GLY A 248 13.79 40.36 24.25
N ALA A 249 13.33 40.02 23.05
CA ALA A 249 12.04 40.45 22.52
C ALA A 249 10.87 39.87 23.36
N LEU A 250 10.98 38.61 23.77
CA LEU A 250 9.97 37.95 24.61
C LEU A 250 9.87 38.60 26.00
N VAL A 251 10.99 38.90 26.66
CA VAL A 251 10.99 39.60 27.96
C VAL A 251 10.40 41.01 27.85
N GLY A 252 10.65 41.71 26.73
CA GLY A 252 10.03 43.00 26.44
C GLY A 252 8.51 42.90 26.38
N HIS A 253 7.97 41.97 25.59
CA HIS A 253 6.52 41.76 25.49
C HIS A 253 5.89 41.25 26.79
N ILE A 254 6.59 40.40 27.56
CA ILE A 254 6.12 39.96 28.88
C ILE A 254 5.97 41.16 29.82
N ARG A 255 6.96 42.07 29.86
CA ARG A 255 6.85 43.28 30.68
C ARG A 255 5.69 44.17 30.26
N GLU A 256 5.50 44.39 28.96
CA GLU A 256 4.34 45.16 28.46
C GLU A 256 3.00 44.56 28.90
N VAL A 257 2.86 43.23 28.86
CA VAL A 257 1.63 42.56 29.28
C VAL A 257 1.43 42.64 30.79
N LEU A 258 2.50 42.46 31.58
CA LEU A 258 2.44 42.59 33.05
C LEU A 258 2.08 44.02 33.48
N ASP A 259 2.71 45.02 32.86
CA ASP A 259 2.46 46.44 33.15
C ASP A 259 1.06 46.88 32.70
N GLY A 260 0.51 46.26 31.65
CA GLY A 260 -0.84 46.54 31.14
C GLY A 260 -1.97 45.80 31.87
N ASN A 261 -1.65 44.81 32.71
CA ASN A 261 -2.62 43.96 33.42
C ASN A 261 -2.27 43.81 34.90
N VAL A 262 -1.86 44.90 35.54
CA VAL A 262 -1.39 44.95 36.94
C VAL A 262 -2.41 44.35 37.92
N ASP A 263 -3.69 44.36 37.57
CA ASP A 263 -4.80 43.79 38.35
C ASP A 263 -4.84 42.25 38.36
N LYS A 264 -4.06 41.59 37.49
CA LYS A 264 -3.98 40.12 37.37
C LYS A 264 -2.62 39.53 37.72
N VAL A 265 -1.66 40.37 38.10
CA VAL A 265 -0.28 40.01 38.46
C VAL A 265 -0.14 39.83 39.95
#